data_AF-A0AA35W828-F1
#
_entry.id   AF-A0AA35W828-F1
#
_cell.length_a   1.000
_cell.length_b   1.000
_cell.length_c   1.000
_cell.angle_alpha   90.00
_cell.angle_beta   90.00
_cell.angle_gamma   90.00
#
_symmetry.space_group_name_H-M   'P 1'
#
loop_
_entity.id
_entity.type
_entity.pdbx_description
1 polymer ?
#
loop_
_entity_poly.entity_id
_entity_poly.type
_entity_poly.pdbx_seq_one_letter_code
_entity_poly.pdbx_strand_id
1 'polypeptide(L)'
;MSVCVAEWKGYKFNVIDTPGVEDFHGDLESVLRVVDAVIVVIDATTGVEGGTEKVWEAADKYELPRMIFINKMDKENASFENALASVDEVLETRTAVTQVPIGKEADFKGVVDLIQMGAFTEPQDNKPSPKSETPSELEAQAEEMREQLVDVAAESDDELIEKFFEG
;
A
#
# COMPACT_ATOMS: atom_id res chain seq x y z
N MET A 1 -5.76 -17.10 14.01
CA MET A 1 -5.91 -17.07 12.54
C MET A 1 -7.40 -17.19 12.20
N SER A 2 -7.91 -16.30 11.35
CA SER A 2 -9.28 -16.40 10.82
C SER A 2 -9.25 -16.39 9.30
N VAL A 3 -10.26 -16.99 8.66
CA VAL A 3 -10.37 -17.05 7.20
C VAL A 3 -11.71 -16.47 6.79
N CYS A 4 -11.67 -15.55 5.83
CA CYS A 4 -12.85 -14.95 5.20
C CYS A 4 -12.83 -15.26 3.71
N VAL A 5 -13.99 -15.65 3.17
CA VAL A 5 -14.17 -15.88 1.73
C VAL A 5 -15.13 -14.83 1.21
N ALA A 6 -14.69 -14.10 0.19
CA ALA A 6 -15.48 -13.04 -0.45
C ALA A 6 -15.40 -13.14 -1.97
N GLU A 7 -16.40 -12.60 -2.65
CA GLU A 7 -16.39 -12.43 -4.11
C GLU A 7 -16.50 -10.96 -4.44
N TRP A 8 -15.65 -10.48 -5.36
CA TRP A 8 -15.66 -9.10 -5.81
C TRP A 8 -15.32 -9.02 -7.30
N LYS A 9 -16.18 -8.34 -8.07
CA LYS A 9 -16.03 -8.17 -9.53
C LYS A 9 -15.73 -9.48 -10.30
N GLY A 10 -16.32 -10.60 -9.86
CA GLY A 10 -16.14 -11.92 -10.47
C GLY A 10 -14.87 -12.68 -10.03
N TYR A 11 -14.07 -12.10 -9.12
CA TYR A 11 -12.91 -12.74 -8.51
C TYR A 11 -13.26 -13.24 -7.10
N LYS A 12 -12.72 -14.40 -6.74
CA LYS A 12 -12.83 -14.96 -5.39
C LYS A 12 -11.59 -14.59 -4.58
N PHE A 13 -11.80 -13.98 -3.42
CA PHE A 13 -10.76 -13.62 -2.47
C PHE A 13 -10.88 -14.52 -1.24
N ASN A 14 -9.79 -15.17 -0.85
CA ASN A 14 -9.67 -15.88 0.42
C ASN A 14 -8.69 -15.10 1.29
N VAL A 15 -9.21 -14.35 2.26
CA VAL A 15 -8.40 -13.50 3.14
C VAL A 15 -8.11 -14.28 4.41
N ILE A 16 -6.82 -14.41 4.74
CA ILE A 16 -6.36 -15.04 5.98
C ILE A 16 -5.81 -13.96 6.89
N ASP A 17 -6.44 -13.77 8.05
CA ASP A 17 -5.98 -12.85 9.07
C ASP A 17 -5.01 -13.56 10.01
N THR A 18 -3.80 -13.00 10.11
CA THR A 18 -2.69 -13.51 10.92
C THR A 18 -2.53 -12.69 12.21
N PRO A 19 -2.27 -13.31 13.36
CA PRO A 19 -1.94 -12.56 14.57
C PRO A 19 -0.68 -11.69 14.35
N GLY A 20 -0.75 -10.40 14.69
CA GLY A 20 0.36 -9.45 14.52
C GLY A 20 1.31 -9.35 15.72
N VAL A 21 1.20 -10.25 16.70
CA VAL A 21 2.06 -10.30 17.89
C VAL A 21 3.24 -11.25 17.68
N GLU A 22 4.42 -10.87 18.14
CA GLU A 22 5.68 -11.60 17.89
C GLU A 22 5.64 -13.08 18.32
N ASP A 23 4.85 -13.44 19.33
CA ASP A 23 4.78 -14.81 19.85
C ASP A 23 4.16 -15.84 18.87
N PHE A 24 3.67 -15.42 17.69
CA PHE A 24 2.94 -16.28 16.74
C PHE A 24 3.67 -16.54 15.41
N HIS A 25 5.01 -16.46 15.40
CA HIS A 25 5.82 -16.71 14.19
C HIS A 25 5.57 -18.06 13.50
N GLY A 26 5.31 -19.14 14.27
CA GLY A 26 5.02 -20.46 13.69
C GLY A 26 3.71 -20.52 12.90
N ASP A 27 2.70 -19.78 13.35
CA ASP A 27 1.41 -19.68 12.66
C ASP A 27 1.54 -18.84 11.39
N LEU A 28 2.31 -17.74 11.44
CA LEU A 28 2.60 -16.90 10.28
C LEU A 28 3.29 -17.69 9.15
N GLU A 29 4.35 -18.42 9.47
CA GLU A 29 5.10 -19.26 8.51
C GLU A 29 4.21 -20.31 7.83
N SER A 30 3.21 -20.84 8.53
CA SER A 30 2.26 -21.80 7.97
C SER A 30 1.28 -21.15 7.00
N VAL A 31 0.88 -19.89 7.27
CA VAL A 31 0.01 -19.11 6.39
C VAL A 31 0.74 -18.68 5.12
N LEU A 32 1.97 -18.17 5.26
CA LEU A 32 2.75 -17.69 4.11
C LEU A 32 2.99 -18.80 3.06
N ARG A 33 2.98 -20.08 3.44
CA ARG A 33 3.11 -21.21 2.51
C ARG A 33 1.88 -21.48 1.64
N VAL A 34 0.71 -20.95 2.00
CA VAL A 34 -0.56 -21.29 1.37
C VAL A 34 -1.27 -20.09 0.74
N VAL A 35 -0.71 -18.89 0.87
CA VAL A 35 -1.21 -17.68 0.25
C VAL A 35 -0.43 -17.34 -1.00
N ASP A 36 -1.08 -16.66 -1.94
CA ASP A 36 -0.45 -16.21 -3.18
C ASP A 36 0.14 -14.78 -3.06
N ALA A 37 -0.25 -14.02 -2.03
CA ALA A 37 0.18 -12.64 -1.80
C ALA A 37 -0.03 -12.21 -0.34
N VAL A 38 0.65 -11.14 0.08
CA VAL A 38 0.55 -10.59 1.44
C VAL A 38 0.19 -9.09 1.39
N ILE A 39 -0.71 -8.66 2.26
CA ILE A 39 -0.95 -7.24 2.53
C ILE A 39 -0.31 -6.90 3.87
N VAL A 40 0.69 -6.03 3.85
CA VAL A 40 1.39 -5.56 5.04
C VAL A 40 0.78 -4.23 5.46
N VAL A 41 0.15 -4.22 6.64
CA VAL A 41 -0.52 -3.03 7.17
C VAL A 41 0.45 -2.26 8.06
N ILE A 42 0.70 -1.01 7.73
CA ILE A 42 1.61 -0.11 8.47
C ILE A 42 0.80 1.01 9.10
N ASP A 43 1.07 1.32 10.36
CA ASP A 43 0.42 2.44 11.05
C ASP A 43 1.10 3.75 10.66
N ALA A 44 0.34 4.73 10.15
CA ALA A 44 0.84 6.03 9.75
C ALA A 44 1.49 6.85 10.89
N THR A 45 1.24 6.49 12.15
CA THR A 45 1.79 7.19 13.32
C THR A 45 3.14 6.65 13.78
N THR A 46 3.41 5.36 13.54
CA THR A 46 4.64 4.69 14.00
C THR A 46 5.57 4.29 12.87
N GLY A 47 5.05 4.09 11.66
CA GLY A 47 5.81 3.53 10.55
C GLY A 47 6.09 2.04 10.72
N VAL A 48 7.16 1.57 10.07
CA VAL A 48 7.64 0.19 10.19
C VAL A 48 8.12 -0.10 11.61
N GLU A 49 7.67 -1.22 12.17
CA GLU A 49 8.10 -1.73 13.47
C GLU A 49 8.82 -3.09 13.30
N GLY A 50 9.54 -3.55 14.32
CA GLY A 50 10.28 -4.82 14.26
C GLY A 50 9.41 -6.06 13.95
N GLY A 51 8.11 -6.03 14.30
CA GLY A 51 7.17 -7.06 13.85
C GLY A 51 6.90 -7.03 12.34
N THR A 52 6.87 -5.84 11.76
CA THR A 52 6.69 -5.62 10.31
C THR A 52 7.90 -6.15 9.53
N GLU A 53 9.12 -5.86 10.01
CA GLU A 53 10.37 -6.39 9.44
C GLU A 53 10.36 -7.92 9.36
N LYS A 54 10.00 -8.60 10.46
CA LYS A 54 9.95 -10.07 10.50
C LYS A 54 8.90 -10.64 9.54
N VAL A 55 7.76 -9.97 9.36
CA VAL A 55 6.76 -10.36 8.35
C VAL A 55 7.33 -10.19 6.94
N TRP A 56 8.07 -9.10 6.71
CA TRP A 56 8.69 -8.80 5.43
C TRP A 56 9.74 -9.85 5.04
N GLU A 57 10.68 -10.13 5.94
CA GLU A 57 11.71 -11.18 5.76
C GLU A 57 11.08 -12.57 5.53
N ALA A 58 10.00 -12.89 6.26
CA ALA A 58 9.30 -14.15 6.08
C ALA A 58 8.61 -14.23 4.72
N ALA A 59 8.05 -13.13 4.21
CA ALA A 59 7.46 -13.08 2.89
C ALA A 59 8.51 -13.16 1.77
N ASP A 60 9.70 -12.58 1.97
CA ASP A 60 10.84 -12.71 1.04
C ASP A 60 11.28 -14.16 0.88
N LYS A 61 11.37 -14.92 1.98
CA LYS A 61 11.73 -16.34 1.97
C LYS A 61 10.81 -17.20 1.10
N TYR A 62 9.54 -16.81 0.96
CA TYR A 62 8.56 -17.50 0.12
C TYR A 62 8.34 -16.81 -1.23
N GLU A 63 9.14 -15.78 -1.56
CA GLU A 63 9.07 -15.03 -2.81
C GLU A 63 7.66 -14.47 -3.09
N LEU A 64 6.93 -14.10 -2.04
CA LEU A 64 5.54 -13.68 -2.16
C LEU A 64 5.45 -12.24 -2.67
N PRO A 65 4.53 -11.92 -3.58
CA PRO A 65 4.20 -10.53 -3.90
C PRO A 65 3.53 -9.86 -2.70
N ARG A 66 3.86 -8.59 -2.48
CA ARG A 66 3.42 -7.81 -1.33
C ARG A 66 2.79 -6.49 -1.74
N MET A 67 1.79 -6.08 -0.97
CA MET A 67 1.20 -4.74 -1.04
C MET A 67 1.29 -4.11 0.35
N ILE A 68 1.70 -2.85 0.41
CA ILE A 68 1.72 -2.07 1.65
C ILE A 68 0.44 -1.25 1.75
N PHE A 69 -0.20 -1.28 2.92
CA PHE A 69 -1.34 -0.44 3.23
C PHE A 69 -1.03 0.42 4.45
N ILE A 70 -0.77 1.72 4.22
CA ILE A 70 -0.59 2.70 5.29
C ILE A 70 -1.98 3.07 5.84
N ASN A 71 -2.23 2.69 7.08
CA ASN A 71 -3.50 2.81 7.76
C ASN A 71 -3.48 3.92 8.83
N LYS A 72 -4.65 4.28 9.35
CA LYS A 72 -4.84 5.24 10.46
C LYS A 72 -4.36 6.67 10.14
N MET A 73 -4.51 7.08 8.88
CA MET A 73 -4.24 8.46 8.44
C MET A 73 -5.11 9.50 9.16
N ASP A 74 -6.20 9.08 9.82
CA ASP A 74 -7.10 9.91 10.63
C ASP A 74 -6.57 10.25 12.04
N LYS A 75 -5.46 9.62 12.48
CA LYS A 75 -4.93 9.79 13.84
C LYS A 75 -4.05 11.02 13.99
N GLU A 76 -3.98 11.53 15.21
CA GLU A 76 -3.01 12.57 15.59
C GLU A 76 -1.58 12.05 15.38
N ASN A 77 -0.71 12.89 14.82
CA ASN A 77 0.66 12.55 14.41
C ASN A 77 0.77 11.57 13.23
N ALA A 78 -0.33 11.25 12.53
CA ALA A 78 -0.25 10.44 11.31
C ALA A 78 0.53 11.20 10.23
N SER A 79 1.55 10.54 9.67
CA SER A 79 2.37 11.09 8.59
C SER A 79 2.64 10.01 7.55
N PHE A 80 2.02 10.16 6.38
CA PHE A 80 2.26 9.30 5.23
C PHE A 80 3.72 9.34 4.78
N GLU A 81 4.33 10.53 4.77
CA GLU A 81 5.71 10.75 4.37
C GLU A 81 6.68 10.03 5.30
N ASN A 82 6.47 10.12 6.63
CA ASN A 82 7.32 9.43 7.59
C ASN A 82 7.13 7.90 7.53
N ALA A 83 5.88 7.44 7.36
CA ALA A 83 5.59 6.02 7.22
C ALA A 83 6.22 5.44 5.94
N LEU A 84 6.11 6.15 4.82
CA LEU A 84 6.74 5.78 3.56
C LEU A 84 8.27 5.79 3.67
N ALA A 85 8.86 6.82 4.27
CA ALA A 85 10.31 6.87 4.51
C ALA A 85 10.78 5.68 5.36
N SER A 86 10.01 5.30 6.40
CA SER A 86 10.34 4.12 7.20
C SER A 86 10.27 2.81 6.41
N VAL A 87 9.40 2.70 5.40
CA VAL A 87 9.36 1.55 4.49
C VAL A 87 10.66 1.46 3.72
N ASP A 88 11.06 2.56 3.08
CA ASP A 88 12.25 2.56 2.22
C ASP A 88 13.54 2.36 3.03
N GLU A 89 13.64 2.98 4.22
CA GLU A 89 14.82 2.91 5.08
C GLU A 89 14.97 1.56 5.80
N VAL A 90 13.87 0.97 6.27
CA VAL A 90 13.92 -0.22 7.13
C VAL A 90 13.75 -1.51 6.34
N LEU A 91 12.86 -1.52 5.34
CA LEU A 91 12.60 -2.71 4.52
C LEU A 91 13.53 -2.79 3.29
N GLU A 92 14.39 -1.78 3.11
CA GLU A 92 15.39 -1.67 2.03
C GLU A 92 14.80 -1.98 0.65
N THR A 93 13.55 -1.54 0.42
CA THR A 93 12.79 -1.83 -0.79
C THR A 93 12.44 -0.55 -1.53
N ARG A 94 12.28 -0.64 -2.85
CA ARG A 94 11.83 0.50 -3.66
C ARG A 94 10.32 0.42 -3.84
N THR A 95 9.60 1.31 -3.18
CA THR A 95 8.15 1.28 -3.14
C THR A 95 7.52 1.96 -4.36
N ALA A 96 6.59 1.28 -5.03
CA ALA A 96 5.73 1.88 -6.04
C ALA A 96 4.50 2.53 -5.38
N VAL A 97 4.58 3.84 -5.10
CA VAL A 97 3.48 4.58 -4.49
C VAL A 97 2.34 4.77 -5.50
N THR A 98 1.15 4.25 -5.20
CA THR A 98 -0.02 4.36 -6.10
C THR A 98 -1.03 5.41 -5.67
N GLN A 99 -0.96 5.86 -4.41
CA GLN A 99 -1.95 6.76 -3.82
C GLN A 99 -1.28 7.79 -2.89
N VAL A 100 -1.82 9.01 -2.90
CA VAL A 100 -1.39 10.12 -2.03
C VAL A 100 -2.58 10.54 -1.15
N PRO A 101 -2.42 10.68 0.17
CA PRO A 101 -3.53 11.08 1.03
C PRO A 101 -3.96 12.54 0.78
N ILE A 102 -5.26 12.79 0.90
CA ILE A 102 -5.84 14.13 0.86
C ILE A 102 -6.11 14.55 2.30
N GLY A 103 -5.32 15.50 2.78
CA GLY A 103 -5.33 15.91 4.20
C GLY A 103 -4.62 14.90 5.10
N LYS A 104 -4.62 15.18 6.40
CA LYS A 104 -4.00 14.35 7.44
C LYS A 104 -4.76 14.50 8.74
N GLU A 105 -4.62 13.52 9.63
CA GLU A 105 -5.29 13.51 10.92
C GLU A 105 -6.80 13.73 10.76
N ALA A 106 -7.41 14.63 11.55
CA ALA A 106 -8.83 14.96 11.45
C ALA A 106 -9.27 15.54 10.08
N ASP A 107 -8.34 16.02 9.27
CA ASP A 107 -8.61 16.56 7.93
C ASP A 107 -8.42 15.51 6.82
N PHE A 108 -8.02 14.28 7.16
CA PHE A 108 -7.92 13.19 6.19
C PHE A 108 -9.32 12.88 5.63
N LYS A 109 -9.46 12.97 4.31
CA LYS A 109 -10.77 12.89 3.64
C LYS A 109 -10.79 12.03 2.38
N GLY A 110 -9.67 11.39 2.05
CA GLY A 110 -9.55 10.58 0.84
C GLY A 110 -8.13 10.43 0.33
N VAL A 111 -8.02 9.98 -0.91
CA VAL A 111 -6.74 9.77 -1.61
C VAL A 111 -6.82 10.27 -3.04
N VAL A 112 -5.68 10.69 -3.59
CA VAL A 112 -5.45 10.85 -5.03
C VAL A 112 -4.89 9.53 -5.55
N ASP A 113 -5.56 8.93 -6.54
CA ASP A 113 -5.09 7.77 -7.27
C ASP A 113 -4.16 8.23 -8.42
N LEU A 114 -2.90 7.82 -8.36
CA LEU A 114 -1.86 8.23 -9.33
C LEU A 114 -1.93 7.45 -10.64
N ILE A 115 -2.55 6.27 -10.64
CA ILE A 115 -2.72 5.44 -11.83
C ILE A 115 -3.81 6.04 -12.70
N GLN A 116 -4.96 6.33 -12.10
CA GLN A 116 -6.11 6.87 -12.80
C GLN A 116 -6.07 8.39 -12.92
N MET A 117 -5.22 9.07 -12.17
CA MET A 117 -5.19 10.53 -12.00
C MET A 117 -6.56 11.11 -11.65
N GLY A 118 -6.91 11.00 -10.37
CA GLY A 118 -8.07 11.68 -9.78
C GLY A 118 -8.25 11.31 -8.31
N ALA A 119 -9.16 12.01 -7.65
CA ALA A 119 -9.40 11.84 -6.22
C ALA A 119 -10.58 10.92 -5.91
N PHE A 120 -10.45 10.19 -4.82
CA PHE A 120 -11.49 9.40 -4.18
C PHE A 120 -11.59 9.85 -2.73
N THR A 121 -12.75 10.40 -2.37
CA THR A 121 -13.05 10.77 -1.00
C THR A 121 -13.65 9.61 -0.21
N GLU A 122 -13.98 9.83 1.05
CA GLU A 122 -14.60 8.81 1.90
C GLU A 122 -15.77 8.08 1.22
N PRO A 123 -15.84 6.73 1.35
CA PRO A 123 -16.97 5.95 0.86
C PRO A 123 -18.30 6.42 1.43
N GLN A 124 -19.35 6.41 0.61
CA GLN A 124 -20.73 6.64 1.06
C GLN A 124 -21.53 5.34 0.96
N ASP A 125 -22.26 4.98 2.01
CA ASP A 125 -23.11 3.78 2.06
C ASP A 125 -22.37 2.48 1.67
N ASN A 126 -21.14 2.29 2.16
CA ASN A 126 -20.25 1.17 1.82
C ASN A 126 -19.94 1.05 0.31
N LYS A 127 -20.06 2.14 -0.45
CA LYS A 127 -19.68 2.21 -1.86
C LYS A 127 -18.52 3.17 -2.03
N PRO A 128 -17.54 2.84 -2.90
CA PRO A 128 -16.51 3.80 -3.29
C PRO A 128 -17.14 5.10 -3.76
N SER A 129 -16.56 6.23 -3.34
CA SER A 129 -16.92 7.53 -3.88
C SER A 129 -16.65 7.56 -5.39
N PRO A 130 -17.43 8.32 -6.18
CA PRO A 130 -17.11 8.52 -7.58
C PRO A 130 -15.78 9.27 -7.70
N LYS A 131 -15.00 8.91 -8.72
CA LYS A 131 -13.77 9.63 -9.07
C LYS A 131 -14.08 11.12 -9.29
N SER A 132 -13.34 11.99 -8.62
CA SER A 132 -13.36 13.44 -8.83
C SER A 132 -12.01 13.94 -9.36
N GLU A 133 -11.94 15.23 -9.66
CA GLU A 133 -10.69 15.90 -10.00
C GLU A 133 -9.74 15.92 -8.80
N THR A 134 -8.43 15.90 -9.08
CA THR A 134 -7.38 16.04 -8.07
C THR A 134 -7.47 17.45 -7.46
N PRO A 135 -7.38 17.61 -6.13
CA PRO A 135 -7.35 18.94 -5.52
C PRO A 135 -6.14 19.74 -6.01
N SER A 136 -6.35 21.01 -6.36
CA SER A 136 -5.33 21.89 -6.93
C SER A 136 -4.04 21.99 -6.10
N GLU A 137 -4.18 21.88 -4.78
CA GLU A 137 -3.08 21.91 -3.82
C GLU A 137 -2.19 20.66 -3.88
N LEU A 138 -2.68 19.55 -4.43
CA LEU A 138 -1.98 18.28 -4.57
C LEU A 138 -1.57 17.95 -6.01
N GLU A 139 -1.97 18.75 -7.01
CA GLU A 139 -1.68 18.45 -8.42
C GLU A 139 -0.18 18.29 -8.68
N ALA A 140 0.64 19.24 -8.22
CA ALA A 140 2.09 19.18 -8.43
C ALA A 140 2.73 17.97 -7.74
N GLN A 141 2.33 17.68 -6.49
CA GLN A 141 2.83 16.52 -5.75
C GLN A 141 2.39 15.19 -6.39
N ALA A 142 1.14 15.12 -6.85
CA ALA A 142 0.61 13.93 -7.51
C ALA A 142 1.31 13.68 -8.85
N GLU A 143 1.63 14.73 -9.60
CA GLU A 143 2.36 14.59 -10.87
C GLU A 143 3.80 14.12 -10.64
N GLU A 144 4.52 14.70 -9.67
CA GLU A 144 5.86 14.24 -9.27
C GLU A 144 5.86 12.78 -8.80
N MET A 145 4.95 12.40 -7.89
CA MET A 145 4.87 11.03 -7.41
C MET A 145 4.42 10.05 -8.50
N ARG A 146 3.64 10.52 -9.48
CA ARG A 146 3.27 9.71 -10.64
C ARG A 146 4.46 9.45 -11.55
N GLU A 147 5.32 10.44 -11.79
CA GLU A 147 6.57 10.23 -12.53
C GLU A 147 7.42 9.16 -11.83
N GLN A 148 7.61 9.27 -10.51
CA GLN A 148 8.33 8.26 -9.73
C GLN A 148 7.69 6.87 -9.81
N LEU A 149 6.36 6.78 -9.76
CA LEU A 149 5.63 5.52 -9.93
C LEU A 149 5.90 4.90 -11.32
N VAL A 150 5.86 5.72 -12.37
CA VAL A 150 6.13 5.27 -13.74
C VAL A 150 7.57 4.79 -13.87
N ASP A 151 8.54 5.50 -13.29
CA ASP A 151 9.95 5.11 -13.28
C ASP A 151 10.14 3.74 -12.61
N VAL A 152 9.58 3.55 -11.41
CA VAL A 152 9.65 2.27 -10.67
C VAL A 152 9.00 1.14 -11.48
N ALA A 153 7.85 1.40 -12.09
CA ALA A 153 7.15 0.41 -12.89
C ALA A 153 7.94 0.05 -14.16
N ALA A 154 8.53 1.04 -14.83
CA ALA A 154 9.35 0.82 -16.01
C ALA A 154 10.54 -0.06 -15.68
N GLU A 155 11.31 0.24 -14.64
CA GLU A 155 12.49 -0.54 -14.24
C GLU A 155 12.24 -2.03 -13.97
N SER A 156 10.99 -2.40 -13.70
CA SER A 156 10.62 -3.79 -13.43
C SER A 156 10.38 -4.65 -14.68
N ASP A 157 10.35 -4.04 -15.88
CA ASP A 157 10.05 -4.73 -17.14
C ASP A 157 10.81 -4.11 -18.32
N ASP A 158 11.70 -4.90 -18.94
CA ASP A 158 12.54 -4.46 -20.08
C ASP A 158 11.71 -3.82 -21.22
N GLU A 159 10.49 -4.30 -21.50
CA GLU A 159 9.61 -3.72 -22.54
C GLU A 159 9.01 -2.37 -22.11
N LEU A 160 8.80 -2.15 -20.81
CA LEU A 160 8.32 -0.88 -20.26
C LEU A 160 9.44 0.15 -20.20
N ILE A 161 10.67 -0.27 -19.88
CA ILE A 161 11.88 0.57 -19.93
C ILE A 161 12.07 1.15 -21.33
N GLU A 162 12.01 0.31 -22.36
CA GLU A 162 12.19 0.75 -23.75
C GLU A 162 11.12 1.79 -24.15
N LYS A 163 9.84 1.54 -23.84
CA LYS A 163 8.75 2.50 -24.12
C LYS A 163 8.92 3.82 -23.37
N PHE A 164 9.38 3.79 -22.12
CA PHE A 164 9.61 5.00 -21.33
C PHE A 164 10.68 5.90 -21.95
N PHE A 165 11.77 5.30 -22.47
CA PHE A 165 12.83 6.05 -23.15
C PHE A 165 12.43 6.60 -24.52
N GLU A 166 11.44 6.00 -25.18
CA GLU A 166 10.95 6.45 -26.49
C GLU A 166 9.93 7.61 -26.42
N GLY A 167 9.30 7.84 -25.27
CA GLY A 167 8.39 8.97 -24.99
C GLY A 167 6.91 8.66 -25.17
#